data_AF-A0AAV1DHW9-F1
#
_entry.id   AF-A0AAV1DHW9-F1
#
_cell.length_a   1.000
_cell.length_b   1.000
_cell.length_c   1.000
_cell.angle_alpha   90.00
_cell.angle_beta   90.00
_cell.angle_gamma   90.00
#
_symmetry.space_group_name_H-M   'P 1'
#
loop_
_entity.id
_entity.type
_entity.pdbx_description
1 polymer ?
#
loop_
_entity_poly.entity_id
_entity_poly.type
_entity_poly.pdbx_seq_one_letter_code
_entity_poly.pdbx_strand_id
1 'polypeptide(L)'
;MAVRILNFTTTPSSFRPSINFRPGNGRANSLRLSAAKSSETPPAPADVTFSPPPDFKPPEPKVFAVQPDKQSDIIGASLALFLRFGYGVFVSGYSVNFIPKNEFPPGKYGLEVGDFKLKETSNNLGPRPEKPIEIYEFESCPFCRKVREIVAILDLDVLYYPCPKDGPNFRPKVAEMGGKKQFPYMVDPNTKIAMYESDEIIKYLVEKYGDGKVPVLLSLGLLTTLTAGFAMMGRTGKGSSYTPAKSPPEPLEIWAYEASPFCKVVRETLVELELPHILRSCARGSPKRQILYEKVGHFQAPYLEDPNTGIQMFESADIVEYLKATYTL
;
A
#
# COMPACT_ATOMS: atom_id res chain seq x y z
N MET A 1 -25.84 47.57 -46.92
CA MET A 1 -27.09 46.81 -47.14
C MET A 1 -26.82 45.35 -46.81
N ALA A 2 -27.24 44.89 -45.63
CA ALA A 2 -27.16 43.48 -45.25
C ALA A 2 -28.58 43.05 -44.85
N VAL A 3 -29.12 42.10 -45.61
CA VAL A 3 -30.46 41.55 -45.44
C VAL A 3 -30.40 40.32 -44.54
N ARG A 4 -31.36 40.31 -43.62
CA ARG A 4 -31.70 39.40 -42.52
C ARG A 4 -32.40 38.14 -43.06
N ILE A 5 -32.62 37.12 -42.19
CA ILE A 5 -33.68 36.05 -42.14
C ILE A 5 -33.07 34.62 -42.05
N LEU A 6 -33.42 33.67 -41.16
CA LEU A 6 -34.37 33.52 -40.02
C LEU A 6 -33.98 32.28 -39.15
N ASN A 7 -34.27 32.37 -37.85
CA ASN A 7 -34.92 31.42 -36.88
C ASN A 7 -34.41 29.95 -36.65
N PHE A 8 -34.73 29.21 -35.58
CA PHE A 8 -35.73 29.26 -34.49
C PHE A 8 -35.18 28.65 -33.17
N THR A 9 -35.88 28.99 -32.08
CA THR A 9 -35.80 28.61 -30.66
C THR A 9 -36.08 27.13 -30.33
N THR A 10 -35.48 26.61 -29.24
CA THR A 10 -36.18 26.03 -28.06
C THR A 10 -35.22 25.71 -26.90
N THR A 11 -35.55 26.20 -25.70
CA THR A 11 -35.02 25.74 -24.40
C THR A 11 -35.75 24.48 -23.92
N PRO A 12 -35.20 23.75 -22.92
CA PRO A 12 -35.78 23.93 -21.58
C PRO A 12 -34.78 24.00 -20.42
N SER A 13 -35.27 24.64 -19.37
CA SER A 13 -34.72 24.87 -18.03
C SER A 13 -34.52 23.59 -17.21
N SER A 14 -33.52 23.55 -16.32
CA SER A 14 -33.70 23.05 -14.95
C SER A 14 -32.57 23.48 -13.99
N PHE A 15 -33.01 24.21 -12.95
CA PHE A 15 -32.59 24.15 -11.55
C PHE A 15 -31.09 24.15 -11.16
N ARG A 16 -30.63 25.30 -10.66
CA ARG A 16 -29.54 25.40 -9.67
C ARG A 16 -30.12 25.95 -8.35
N PRO A 17 -29.93 25.29 -7.19
CA PRO A 17 -30.32 25.90 -5.93
C PRO A 17 -29.25 26.91 -5.49
N SER A 18 -29.64 28.18 -5.43
CA SER A 18 -28.88 29.26 -4.80
C SER A 18 -29.14 29.25 -3.30
N ILE A 19 -28.14 28.93 -2.48
CA ILE A 19 -28.23 29.07 -1.02
C ILE A 19 -27.93 30.52 -0.66
N ASN A 20 -28.96 31.25 -0.26
CA ASN A 20 -28.86 32.59 0.32
C ASN A 20 -28.42 32.49 1.78
N PHE A 21 -27.21 32.93 2.11
CA PHE A 21 -26.81 33.22 3.49
C PHE A 21 -27.26 34.63 3.86
N ARG A 22 -28.17 34.74 4.85
CA ARG A 22 -28.47 36.00 5.54
C ARG A 22 -27.42 36.23 6.63
N PRO A 23 -26.83 37.43 6.77
CA PRO A 23 -25.99 37.74 7.91
C PRO A 23 -26.86 38.04 9.13
N GLY A 24 -26.72 37.22 10.17
CA GLY A 24 -27.32 37.45 11.48
C GLY A 24 -26.51 38.46 12.29
N ASN A 25 -27.19 39.50 12.77
CA ASN A 25 -26.66 40.51 13.70
C ASN A 25 -26.28 39.85 15.04
N GLY A 26 -24.98 39.80 15.34
CA GLY A 26 -24.45 39.35 16.63
C GLY A 26 -23.43 40.36 17.16
N ARG A 27 -23.77 41.00 18.28
CA ARG A 27 -22.94 41.97 19.02
C ARG A 27 -21.52 41.43 19.27
N ALA A 28 -20.52 42.21 18.87
CA ALA A 28 -19.12 42.00 19.24
C ALA A 28 -18.91 42.42 20.71
N ASN A 29 -18.59 41.45 21.57
CA ASN A 29 -17.93 41.70 22.85
C ASN A 29 -16.45 41.39 22.68
N SER A 30 -15.60 42.43 22.69
CA SER A 30 -14.15 42.29 22.69
C SER A 30 -13.65 41.94 24.10
N LEU A 31 -13.35 40.67 24.35
CA LEU A 31 -12.52 40.27 25.49
C LEU A 31 -11.08 40.10 24.98
N ARG A 32 -10.20 41.03 25.36
CA ARG A 32 -8.75 40.91 25.17
C ARG A 32 -8.23 39.82 26.10
N LEU A 33 -7.85 38.67 25.54
CA LEU A 33 -7.04 37.67 26.21
C LEU A 33 -5.58 37.90 25.80
N SER A 34 -4.78 38.37 26.75
CA SER A 34 -3.33 38.52 26.62
C SER A 34 -2.68 37.13 26.56
N ALA A 35 -2.16 36.76 25.41
CA ALA A 35 -1.37 35.54 25.24
C ALA A 35 0.06 35.77 25.76
N ALA A 36 0.37 35.23 26.94
CA ALA A 36 1.74 35.04 27.38
C ALA A 36 2.34 33.87 26.59
N LYS A 37 3.34 34.14 25.74
CA LYS A 37 4.16 33.12 25.07
C LYS A 37 5.10 32.48 26.10
N SER A 38 4.79 31.27 26.57
CA SER A 38 5.77 30.36 27.14
C SER A 38 6.36 29.52 26.00
N SER A 39 7.55 29.91 25.54
CA SER A 39 8.36 29.12 24.63
C SER A 39 9.13 28.07 25.42
N GLU A 40 8.52 26.91 25.66
CA GLU A 40 9.27 25.70 26.00
C GLU A 40 9.37 24.86 24.73
N THR A 41 10.58 24.85 24.17
CA THR A 41 10.96 23.93 23.10
C THR A 41 10.85 22.51 23.64
N PRO A 42 10.12 21.59 22.99
CA PRO A 42 10.13 20.19 23.41
C PRO A 42 11.56 19.65 23.33
N PRO A 43 11.98 18.78 24.27
CA PRO A 43 13.31 18.17 24.22
C PRO A 43 13.47 17.46 22.87
N ALA A 44 14.65 17.62 22.25
CA ALA A 44 15.00 16.88 21.06
C ALA A 44 14.79 15.38 21.32
N PRO A 45 14.20 14.62 20.37
CA PRO A 45 14.12 13.18 20.52
C PRO A 45 15.55 12.66 20.77
N ALA A 46 15.73 11.84 21.80
CA ALA A 46 17.01 11.17 22.03
C ALA A 46 17.45 10.52 20.72
N ASP A 47 18.72 10.65 20.34
CA ASP A 47 19.28 10.04 19.14
C ASP A 47 19.17 8.52 19.26
N VAL A 48 18.03 7.95 18.86
CA VAL A 48 17.81 6.51 18.79
C VAL A 48 18.68 6.02 17.64
N THR A 49 19.85 5.49 17.97
CA THR A 49 20.72 4.87 16.99
C THR A 49 20.13 3.52 16.60
N PHE A 50 19.81 3.34 15.32
CA PHE A 50 19.36 2.05 14.80
C PHE A 50 20.58 1.19 14.48
N SER A 51 20.56 -0.06 14.94
CA SER A 51 21.59 -1.04 14.66
C SER A 51 20.93 -2.41 14.57
N PRO A 52 21.43 -3.30 13.71
CA PRO A 52 20.91 -4.66 13.66
C PRO A 52 21.10 -5.35 15.03
N PRO A 53 20.30 -6.39 15.33
CA PRO A 53 20.51 -7.19 16.54
C PRO A 53 21.96 -7.71 16.60
N PRO A 54 22.54 -7.89 17.81
CA PRO A 54 23.90 -8.41 17.96
C PRO A 54 24.08 -9.73 17.19
N ASP A 55 25.21 -9.85 16.47
CA ASP A 55 25.57 -11.02 15.65
C ASP A 55 24.57 -11.40 14.54
N PHE A 56 23.63 -10.49 14.20
CA PHE A 56 22.65 -10.75 13.15
C PHE A 56 23.31 -10.84 11.77
N LYS A 57 23.03 -11.94 11.08
CA LYS A 57 23.41 -12.15 9.67
C LYS A 57 22.14 -12.43 8.86
N PRO A 58 21.95 -11.72 7.73
CA PRO A 58 20.87 -12.05 6.81
C PRO A 58 20.90 -13.55 6.43
N PRO A 59 19.75 -14.23 6.42
CA PRO A 59 19.67 -15.64 6.09
C PRO A 59 19.97 -15.86 4.60
N GLU A 60 20.51 -17.03 4.29
CA GLU A 60 20.57 -17.53 2.92
C GLU A 60 19.15 -17.77 2.37
N PRO A 61 18.82 -17.29 1.16
CA PRO A 61 17.47 -17.42 0.59
C PRO A 61 17.07 -18.89 0.37
N LYS A 62 15.84 -19.23 0.77
CA LYS A 62 15.26 -20.57 0.64
C LYS A 62 13.91 -20.52 -0.05
N VAL A 63 13.92 -20.88 -1.34
CA VAL A 63 12.74 -20.81 -2.20
C VAL A 63 11.59 -21.68 -1.66
N PHE A 64 10.46 -21.04 -1.35
CA PHE A 64 9.22 -21.64 -0.84
C PHE A 64 9.36 -22.44 0.48
N ALA A 65 10.47 -22.27 1.21
CA ALA A 65 10.62 -22.89 2.51
C ALA A 65 9.70 -22.20 3.52
N VAL A 66 9.04 -23.01 4.35
CA VAL A 66 8.27 -22.53 5.51
C VAL A 66 8.94 -23.08 6.75
N GLN A 67 9.36 -22.21 7.67
CA GLN A 67 9.86 -22.65 8.97
C GLN A 67 8.77 -23.47 9.69
N PRO A 68 9.10 -24.63 10.31
CA PRO A 68 8.09 -25.53 10.87
C PRO A 68 7.13 -24.88 11.87
N ASP A 69 7.62 -23.96 12.69
CA ASP A 69 6.84 -23.22 13.70
C ASP A 69 5.95 -22.12 13.09
N LYS A 70 6.16 -21.74 11.82
CA LYS A 70 5.37 -20.72 11.10
C LYS A 70 4.32 -21.30 10.14
N GLN A 71 4.16 -22.62 10.09
CA GLN A 71 3.23 -23.26 9.14
C GLN A 71 1.78 -22.80 9.31
N SER A 72 1.28 -22.73 10.54
CA SER A 72 -0.09 -22.26 10.82
C SER A 72 -0.30 -20.82 10.37
N ASP A 73 0.72 -19.97 10.52
CA ASP A 73 0.67 -18.58 10.09
C ASP A 73 0.55 -18.47 8.58
N ILE A 74 1.39 -19.20 7.84
CA ILE A 74 1.36 -19.19 6.37
C ILE A 74 0.06 -19.80 5.84
N ILE A 75 -0.46 -20.87 6.47
CA ILE A 75 -1.76 -21.45 6.11
C ILE A 75 -2.89 -20.42 6.32
N GLY A 76 -2.93 -19.78 7.49
CA GLY A 76 -3.93 -18.74 7.79
C GLY A 76 -3.85 -17.53 6.85
N ALA A 77 -2.63 -17.11 6.47
CA ALA A 77 -2.40 -16.04 5.50
C ALA A 77 -2.78 -16.43 4.08
N SER A 78 -2.70 -17.71 3.73
CA SER A 78 -3.05 -18.20 2.40
C SER A 78 -4.56 -18.18 2.14
N LEU A 79 -5.40 -18.17 3.18
CA LEU A 79 -6.85 -18.10 3.04
C LEU A 79 -7.32 -16.89 2.23
N ALA A 80 -6.62 -15.76 2.37
CA ALA A 80 -6.91 -14.54 1.62
C ALA A 80 -6.82 -14.75 0.10
N LEU A 81 -5.81 -15.51 -0.36
CA LEU A 81 -5.62 -15.81 -1.77
C LEU A 81 -6.84 -16.54 -2.35
N PHE A 82 -7.37 -17.52 -1.63
CA PHE A 82 -8.53 -18.30 -2.07
C PHE A 82 -9.83 -17.50 -2.00
N LEU A 83 -10.09 -16.82 -0.88
CA LEU A 83 -11.33 -16.05 -0.68
C LEU A 83 -11.42 -14.80 -1.56
N ARG A 84 -10.27 -14.30 -2.03
CA ARG A 84 -10.18 -13.22 -3.03
C ARG A 84 -10.00 -13.75 -4.44
N PHE A 85 -10.13 -15.06 -4.68
CA PHE A 85 -10.05 -15.66 -6.02
C PHE A 85 -8.75 -15.32 -6.78
N GLY A 86 -7.61 -15.29 -6.09
CA GLY A 86 -6.32 -14.96 -6.70
C GLY A 86 -6.14 -13.49 -7.08
N TYR A 87 -7.02 -12.61 -6.61
CA TYR A 87 -6.96 -11.20 -6.96
C TYR A 87 -5.74 -10.50 -6.34
N GLY A 88 -5.09 -9.61 -7.09
CA GLY A 88 -3.79 -9.03 -6.71
C GLY A 88 -2.58 -9.95 -6.91
N VAL A 89 -2.76 -11.16 -7.48
CA VAL A 89 -1.63 -12.04 -7.87
C VAL A 89 -0.92 -11.49 -9.10
N PHE A 90 -1.67 -11.00 -10.08
CA PHE A 90 -1.17 -10.59 -11.39
C PHE A 90 -1.30 -9.09 -11.57
N VAL A 91 -0.34 -8.50 -12.28
CA VAL A 91 -0.47 -7.14 -12.78
C VAL A 91 -1.47 -7.05 -13.94
N SER A 92 -1.99 -5.86 -14.23
CA SER A 92 -2.81 -5.60 -15.41
C SER A 92 -2.05 -5.99 -16.69
N GLY A 93 -2.74 -6.59 -17.66
CA GLY A 93 -2.12 -7.02 -18.91
C GLY A 93 -1.13 -8.19 -18.77
N TYR A 94 -1.22 -8.97 -17.69
CA TYR A 94 -0.37 -10.14 -17.48
C TYR A 94 -0.41 -11.10 -18.68
N SER A 95 0.78 -11.54 -19.10
CA SER A 95 0.97 -12.56 -20.12
C SER A 95 2.13 -13.48 -19.70
N VAL A 96 2.09 -14.73 -20.17
CA VAL A 96 3.09 -15.75 -19.86
C VAL A 96 3.47 -16.52 -21.11
N ASN A 97 4.76 -16.73 -21.30
CA ASN A 97 5.30 -17.62 -22.31
C ASN A 97 6.11 -18.74 -21.65
N PHE A 98 5.88 -19.98 -22.08
CA PHE A 98 6.62 -21.14 -21.64
C PHE A 98 7.79 -21.35 -22.58
N ILE A 99 9.01 -21.26 -22.07
CA ILE A 99 10.23 -21.39 -22.87
C ILE A 99 11.02 -22.57 -22.31
N PRO A 100 11.45 -23.54 -23.13
CA PRO A 100 12.34 -24.61 -22.69
C PRO A 100 13.59 -24.08 -21.96
N LYS A 101 14.03 -24.74 -20.90
CA LYS A 101 15.16 -24.26 -20.06
C LYS A 101 16.45 -23.99 -20.85
N ASN A 102 16.74 -24.82 -21.85
CA ASN A 102 17.90 -24.69 -22.74
C ASN A 102 17.79 -23.50 -23.72
N GLU A 103 16.59 -22.95 -23.91
CA GLU A 103 16.31 -21.83 -24.81
C GLU A 103 16.02 -20.52 -24.04
N PHE A 104 16.03 -20.56 -22.71
CA PHE A 104 15.71 -19.39 -21.90
C PHE A 104 16.83 -18.34 -21.97
N PRO A 105 16.51 -17.05 -22.21
CA PRO A 105 17.52 -16.00 -22.31
C PRO A 105 18.40 -15.91 -21.07
N PRO A 106 19.75 -15.87 -21.21
CA PRO A 106 20.64 -15.77 -20.07
C PRO A 106 20.46 -14.43 -19.33
N GLY A 107 20.61 -14.46 -18.00
CA GLY A 107 20.47 -13.27 -17.15
C GLY A 107 19.05 -12.73 -17.00
N LYS A 108 18.03 -13.41 -17.55
CA LYS A 108 16.63 -13.04 -17.35
C LYS A 108 16.00 -13.89 -16.24
N TYR A 109 15.17 -13.26 -15.44
CA TYR A 109 14.29 -13.90 -14.49
C TYR A 109 13.23 -14.69 -15.26
N GLY A 110 13.00 -15.92 -14.82
CA GLY A 110 11.91 -16.77 -15.26
C GLY A 110 11.55 -17.75 -14.15
N LEU A 111 10.25 -17.96 -13.94
CA LEU A 111 9.79 -18.93 -12.95
C LEU A 111 10.00 -20.34 -13.49
N GLU A 112 10.74 -21.19 -12.77
CA GLU A 112 10.96 -22.57 -13.18
C GLU A 112 9.74 -23.45 -12.91
N VAL A 113 9.27 -24.16 -13.94
CA VAL A 113 8.18 -25.15 -13.84
C VAL A 113 8.54 -26.36 -14.69
N GLY A 114 9.00 -27.43 -14.05
CA GLY A 114 9.49 -28.62 -14.75
C GLY A 114 10.66 -28.29 -15.69
N ASP A 115 10.51 -28.66 -16.96
CA ASP A 115 11.50 -28.43 -18.03
C ASP A 115 11.39 -27.04 -18.69
N PHE A 116 10.44 -26.22 -18.24
CA PHE A 116 10.20 -24.88 -18.77
C PHE A 116 10.58 -23.79 -17.77
N LYS A 117 10.88 -22.62 -18.32
CA LYS A 117 10.91 -21.35 -17.61
C LYS A 117 9.81 -20.45 -18.14
N LEU A 118 9.00 -19.93 -17.24
CA LEU A 118 7.89 -19.04 -17.54
C LEU A 118 8.44 -17.61 -17.61
N LYS A 119 8.38 -17.03 -18.82
CA LYS A 119 8.62 -15.60 -19.02
C LYS A 119 7.31 -14.86 -18.82
N GLU A 120 7.20 -14.22 -17.66
CA GLU A 120 6.04 -13.41 -17.27
C GLU A 120 6.25 -11.95 -17.69
N THR A 121 5.23 -11.33 -18.27
CA THR A 121 5.28 -9.92 -18.71
C THR A 121 3.95 -9.23 -18.46
N SER A 122 3.94 -7.90 -18.61
CA SER A 122 2.73 -7.09 -18.71
C SER A 122 2.77 -6.23 -19.97
N ASN A 123 1.62 -6.07 -20.62
CA ASN A 123 1.45 -5.19 -21.78
C ASN A 123 0.54 -3.97 -21.52
N ASN A 124 0.09 -3.76 -20.28
CA ASN A 124 -0.93 -2.76 -19.94
C ASN A 124 -0.66 -2.06 -18.60
N LEU A 125 0.61 -1.74 -18.32
CA LEU A 125 0.95 -0.88 -17.19
C LEU A 125 0.78 0.59 -17.60
N GLY A 126 0.05 1.36 -16.80
CA GLY A 126 -0.11 2.80 -17.02
C GLY A 126 1.14 3.61 -16.62
N PRO A 127 1.07 4.95 -16.64
CA PRO A 127 2.20 5.80 -16.25
C PRO A 127 2.66 5.51 -14.82
N ARG A 128 3.96 5.70 -14.54
CA ARG A 128 4.52 5.55 -13.19
C ARG A 128 4.52 6.91 -12.48
N PRO A 129 4.05 6.99 -11.22
CA PRO A 129 4.18 8.22 -10.42
C PRO A 129 5.65 8.64 -10.30
N GLU A 130 5.94 9.94 -10.39
CA GLU A 130 7.31 10.47 -10.18
C GLU A 130 7.68 10.43 -8.70
N LYS A 131 6.71 10.70 -7.83
CA LYS A 131 6.79 10.57 -6.38
C LYS A 131 5.86 9.45 -5.91
N PRO A 132 6.27 8.62 -4.93
CA PRO A 132 5.39 7.61 -4.37
C PRO A 132 4.07 8.20 -3.88
N ILE A 133 2.97 7.54 -4.20
CA ILE A 133 1.66 7.84 -3.62
C ILE A 133 1.72 7.45 -2.14
N GLU A 134 1.16 8.27 -1.27
CA GLU A 134 1.10 7.99 0.16
C GLU A 134 -0.25 7.33 0.50
N ILE A 135 -0.24 6.21 1.22
CA ILE A 135 -1.46 5.54 1.65
C ILE A 135 -1.39 5.25 3.15
N TYR A 136 -2.35 5.81 3.88
CA TYR A 136 -2.55 5.62 5.31
C TYR A 136 -3.55 4.47 5.51
N GLU A 137 -3.10 3.37 6.11
CA GLU A 137 -3.86 2.11 6.11
C GLU A 137 -3.50 1.20 7.28
N PHE A 138 -4.30 0.16 7.52
CA PHE A 138 -3.87 -0.98 8.35
C PHE A 138 -4.32 -2.32 7.75
N GLU A 139 -3.57 -3.38 8.05
CA GLU A 139 -3.64 -4.65 7.34
C GLU A 139 -5.00 -5.35 7.55
N SER A 140 -5.58 -5.26 8.75
CA SER A 140 -6.89 -5.84 9.08
C SER A 140 -8.10 -4.96 8.71
N CYS A 141 -7.96 -4.12 7.68
CA CYS A 141 -9.05 -3.34 7.11
C CYS A 141 -9.47 -3.88 5.72
N PRO A 142 -10.76 -4.25 5.51
CA PRO A 142 -11.22 -4.76 4.23
C PRO A 142 -11.15 -3.68 3.13
N PHE A 143 -11.37 -2.41 3.48
CA PHE A 143 -11.28 -1.28 2.55
C PHE A 143 -9.83 -1.01 2.13
N CYS A 144 -8.87 -1.13 3.06
CA CYS A 144 -7.45 -0.97 2.76
C CYS A 144 -6.95 -2.12 1.87
N ARG A 145 -7.40 -3.36 2.14
CA ARG A 145 -7.10 -4.53 1.29
C ARG A 145 -7.48 -4.28 -0.17
N LYS A 146 -8.68 -3.75 -0.44
CA LYS A 146 -9.11 -3.42 -1.81
C LYS A 146 -8.14 -2.46 -2.51
N VAL A 147 -7.64 -1.46 -1.78
CA VAL A 147 -6.66 -0.51 -2.30
C VAL A 147 -5.29 -1.17 -2.53
N ARG A 148 -4.82 -2.03 -1.61
CA ARG A 148 -3.58 -2.80 -1.81
C ARG A 148 -3.65 -3.74 -3.00
N GLU A 149 -4.80 -4.36 -3.25
CA GLU A 149 -5.03 -5.21 -4.41
C GLU A 149 -4.93 -4.43 -5.72
N ILE A 150 -5.55 -3.24 -5.80
CA ILE A 150 -5.40 -2.43 -7.02
C ILE A 150 -3.98 -1.90 -7.19
N VAL A 151 -3.28 -1.56 -6.10
CA VAL A 151 -1.84 -1.19 -6.14
C VAL A 151 -1.00 -2.34 -6.70
N ALA A 152 -1.30 -3.59 -6.31
CA ALA A 152 -0.65 -4.77 -6.86
C ALA A 152 -0.95 -4.95 -8.36
N ILE A 153 -2.21 -4.80 -8.77
CA ILE A 153 -2.64 -4.94 -10.17
C ILE A 153 -2.03 -3.85 -11.06
N LEU A 154 -1.99 -2.61 -10.58
CA LEU A 154 -1.41 -1.48 -11.33
C LEU A 154 0.11 -1.43 -11.25
N ASP A 155 0.73 -2.32 -10.47
CA ASP A 155 2.16 -2.44 -10.29
C ASP A 155 2.83 -1.16 -9.74
N LEU A 156 2.13 -0.46 -8.84
CA LEU A 156 2.55 0.84 -8.30
C LEU A 156 3.47 0.69 -7.10
N ASP A 157 4.44 1.61 -7.01
CA ASP A 157 5.23 1.82 -5.79
C ASP A 157 4.51 2.84 -4.91
N VAL A 158 4.34 2.50 -3.63
CA VAL A 158 3.53 3.26 -2.68
C VAL A 158 4.28 3.41 -1.37
N LEU A 159 4.27 4.62 -0.80
CA LEU A 159 4.70 4.87 0.57
C LEU A 159 3.51 4.63 1.50
N TYR A 160 3.56 3.55 2.26
CA TYR A 160 2.55 3.22 3.25
C TYR A 160 2.88 3.84 4.60
N TYR A 161 1.87 4.44 5.22
CA TYR A 161 1.88 4.90 6.60
C TYR A 161 0.92 4.05 7.43
N PRO A 162 1.42 3.09 8.21
CA PRO A 162 0.54 2.22 8.95
C PRO A 162 -0.26 2.94 10.01
N CYS A 163 -1.51 2.53 10.19
CA CYS A 163 -2.48 3.14 11.09
C CYS A 163 -3.15 2.05 11.95
N PRO A 164 -2.40 1.19 12.65
CA PRO A 164 -2.98 0.20 13.54
C PRO A 164 -3.83 0.88 14.61
N LYS A 165 -4.82 0.17 15.16
CA LYS A 165 -5.59 0.63 16.31
C LYS A 165 -4.64 1.03 17.44
N ASP A 166 -4.94 2.15 18.08
CA ASP A 166 -4.14 2.73 19.18
C ASP A 166 -2.73 3.19 18.78
N GLY A 167 -2.41 3.23 17.48
CA GLY A 167 -1.18 3.83 16.94
C GLY A 167 -1.09 5.34 17.22
N PRO A 168 0.00 5.81 17.84
CA PRO A 168 0.13 7.20 18.27
C PRO A 168 0.49 8.19 17.15
N ASN A 169 1.04 7.73 16.02
CA ASN A 169 1.68 8.63 15.05
C ASN A 169 0.75 9.02 13.90
N PHE A 170 0.29 8.07 13.10
CA PHE A 170 -0.32 8.41 11.80
C PHE A 170 -1.84 8.57 11.85
N ARG A 171 -2.52 7.88 12.78
CA ARG A 171 -3.98 8.07 12.96
C ARG A 171 -4.37 9.50 13.33
N PRO A 172 -3.69 10.18 14.27
CA PRO A 172 -3.96 11.60 14.55
C PRO A 172 -3.70 12.48 13.33
N LYS A 173 -2.59 12.26 12.62
CA LYS A 173 -2.22 13.01 11.41
C LYS A 173 -3.33 12.94 10.34
N VAL A 174 -3.93 11.77 10.12
CA VAL A 174 -5.08 11.65 9.17
C VAL A 174 -6.28 12.46 9.63
N ALA A 175 -6.57 12.54 10.93
CA ALA A 175 -7.63 13.39 11.44
C ALA A 175 -7.33 14.88 11.24
N GLU A 176 -6.08 15.30 11.37
CA GLU A 176 -5.65 16.68 11.11
C GLU A 176 -5.75 17.05 9.63
N MET A 177 -5.29 16.15 8.74
CA MET A 177 -5.26 16.40 7.30
C MET A 177 -6.63 16.27 6.63
N GLY A 178 -7.43 15.29 7.04
CA GLY A 178 -8.69 14.94 6.39
C GLY A 178 -9.92 14.99 7.30
N GLY A 179 -9.81 15.46 8.55
CA GLY A 179 -10.94 15.70 9.45
C GLY A 179 -11.56 14.48 10.14
N LYS A 180 -11.14 13.24 9.82
CA LYS A 180 -11.67 12.01 10.45
C LYS A 180 -10.64 10.88 10.45
N LYS A 181 -10.64 10.02 11.47
CA LYS A 181 -9.79 8.80 11.53
C LYS A 181 -10.39 7.66 10.69
N GLN A 182 -10.52 7.87 9.38
CA GLN A 182 -11.06 6.90 8.43
C GLN A 182 -9.96 6.36 7.51
N PHE A 183 -10.00 5.07 7.20
CA PHE A 183 -8.97 4.39 6.41
C PHE A 183 -9.59 3.50 5.31
N PRO A 184 -8.97 3.40 4.13
CA PRO A 184 -7.73 4.06 3.74
C PRO A 184 -7.91 5.56 3.51
N TYR A 185 -6.83 6.32 3.70
CA TYR A 185 -6.71 7.70 3.26
C TYR A 185 -5.50 7.80 2.33
N MET A 186 -5.68 8.34 1.13
CA MET A 186 -4.63 8.41 0.11
C MET A 186 -4.25 9.88 -0.13
N VAL A 187 -2.96 10.14 -0.32
CA VAL A 187 -2.42 11.42 -0.78
C VAL A 187 -1.53 11.16 -1.99
N ASP A 188 -1.81 11.84 -3.09
CA ASP A 188 -1.01 11.79 -4.30
C ASP A 188 -0.27 13.12 -4.48
N PRO A 189 1.04 13.18 -4.18
CA PRO A 189 1.82 14.40 -4.31
C PRO A 189 2.02 14.84 -5.77
N ASN A 190 1.82 13.96 -6.75
CA ASN A 190 1.97 14.25 -8.17
C ASN A 190 0.81 15.08 -8.72
N THR A 191 -0.39 14.89 -8.16
CA THR A 191 -1.61 15.62 -8.56
C THR A 191 -2.14 16.56 -7.49
N LYS A 192 -1.58 16.51 -6.28
CA LYS A 192 -2.01 17.28 -5.10
C LYS A 192 -3.42 16.92 -4.63
N ILE A 193 -3.85 15.69 -4.91
CA ILE A 193 -5.14 15.17 -4.46
C ILE A 193 -4.95 14.38 -3.17
N ALA A 194 -5.89 14.53 -2.25
CA ALA A 194 -6.03 13.67 -1.10
C ALA A 194 -7.49 13.27 -0.93
N MET A 195 -7.77 11.99 -0.61
CA MET A 195 -9.14 11.48 -0.55
C MET A 195 -9.31 10.28 0.39
N TYR A 196 -10.56 10.10 0.82
CA TYR A 196 -11.05 8.89 1.46
C TYR A 196 -11.79 8.01 0.44
N GLU A 197 -12.51 7.01 0.98
CA GLU A 197 -13.41 6.09 0.27
C GLU A 197 -12.65 5.17 -0.68
N SER A 198 -12.49 3.90 -0.28
CA SER A 198 -11.67 2.95 -1.03
C SER A 198 -12.06 2.81 -2.50
N ASP A 199 -13.36 2.93 -2.82
CA ASP A 199 -13.84 2.82 -4.20
C ASP A 199 -13.45 4.02 -5.06
N GLU A 200 -13.50 5.24 -4.50
CA GLU A 200 -13.03 6.44 -5.18
C GLU A 200 -11.50 6.43 -5.34
N ILE A 201 -10.77 5.94 -4.32
CA ILE A 201 -9.31 5.74 -4.42
C ILE A 201 -8.99 4.75 -5.55
N ILE A 202 -9.67 3.61 -5.61
CA ILE A 202 -9.44 2.61 -6.67
C ILE A 202 -9.73 3.20 -8.05
N LYS A 203 -10.86 3.89 -8.20
CA LYS A 203 -11.22 4.56 -9.44
C LYS A 203 -10.17 5.57 -9.85
N TYR A 204 -9.74 6.43 -8.93
CA TYR A 204 -8.69 7.42 -9.16
C TYR A 204 -7.38 6.77 -9.63
N LEU A 205 -6.90 5.73 -8.92
CA LEU A 205 -5.64 5.06 -9.26
C LEU A 205 -5.71 4.41 -10.65
N VAL A 206 -6.84 3.80 -10.99
CA VAL A 206 -7.06 3.18 -12.30
C VAL A 206 -7.15 4.20 -13.42
N GLU A 207 -7.86 5.31 -13.22
CA GLU A 207 -7.97 6.39 -14.20
C GLU A 207 -6.63 7.10 -14.42
N LYS A 208 -5.85 7.31 -13.36
CA LYS A 208 -4.61 8.08 -13.41
C LYS A 208 -3.39 7.24 -13.82
N TYR A 209 -3.32 5.99 -13.35
CA TYR A 209 -2.14 5.13 -13.43
C TYR A 209 -2.41 3.74 -14.02
N GLY A 210 -3.64 3.49 -14.50
CA GLY A 210 -4.06 2.28 -15.18
C GLY A 210 -4.65 2.55 -16.56
N ASP A 211 -5.59 1.70 -16.96
CA ASP A 211 -6.30 1.75 -18.24
C ASP A 211 -7.73 2.32 -18.13
N GLY A 212 -8.07 2.91 -16.99
CA GLY A 212 -9.41 3.43 -16.71
C GLY A 212 -10.47 2.37 -16.36
N LYS A 213 -10.14 1.07 -16.33
CA LYS A 213 -11.10 0.00 -16.04
C LYS A 213 -10.88 -0.61 -14.67
N VAL A 214 -11.79 -0.33 -13.74
CA VAL A 214 -11.78 -0.98 -12.42
C VAL A 214 -12.06 -2.47 -12.63
N PRO A 215 -11.19 -3.40 -12.17
CA PRO A 215 -11.43 -4.79 -12.47
C PRO A 215 -12.58 -5.35 -11.61
N VAL A 216 -13.34 -6.28 -12.20
CA VAL A 216 -14.70 -6.64 -11.77
C VAL A 216 -14.82 -6.95 -10.28
N LEU A 217 -13.90 -7.73 -9.70
CA LEU A 217 -13.97 -8.10 -8.27
C LEU A 217 -13.80 -6.92 -7.30
N LEU A 218 -13.29 -5.77 -7.76
CA LEU A 218 -13.25 -4.53 -6.98
C LEU A 218 -14.47 -3.64 -7.17
N SER A 219 -15.30 -3.90 -8.18
CA SER A 219 -16.48 -3.08 -8.50
C SER A 219 -17.81 -3.70 -8.05
N LEU A 220 -17.80 -4.80 -7.28
CA LEU A 220 -19.02 -5.48 -6.80
C LEU A 220 -19.61 -4.89 -5.50
N GLY A 221 -19.09 -3.74 -5.06
CA GLY A 221 -19.58 -3.03 -3.87
C GLY A 221 -19.51 -3.88 -2.60
N LEU A 222 -20.66 -4.11 -1.95
CA LEU A 222 -20.76 -4.84 -0.68
C LEU A 222 -20.15 -6.24 -0.75
N LEU A 223 -20.30 -6.95 -1.87
CA LEU A 223 -19.75 -8.31 -2.02
C LEU A 223 -18.21 -8.29 -1.99
N THR A 224 -17.59 -7.27 -2.60
CA THR A 224 -16.14 -7.05 -2.51
C THR A 224 -15.73 -6.82 -1.06
N THR A 225 -16.45 -5.98 -0.32
CA THR A 225 -16.13 -5.69 1.09
C THR A 225 -16.28 -6.92 1.97
N LEU A 226 -17.32 -7.74 1.78
CA LEU A 226 -17.53 -8.97 2.54
C LEU A 226 -16.43 -10.00 2.31
N THR A 227 -16.07 -10.25 1.05
CA THR A 227 -14.98 -11.19 0.71
C THR A 227 -13.61 -10.69 1.18
N ALA A 228 -13.36 -9.37 1.13
CA ALA A 228 -12.18 -8.75 1.76
C ALA A 228 -12.18 -8.88 3.28
N GLY A 229 -13.36 -8.82 3.92
CA GLY A 229 -13.57 -9.10 5.34
C GLY A 229 -13.18 -10.54 5.71
N PHE A 230 -13.77 -11.51 5.00
CA PHE A 230 -13.55 -12.93 5.25
C PHE A 230 -12.10 -13.36 5.01
N ALA A 231 -11.40 -12.74 4.06
CA ALA A 231 -9.97 -12.95 3.80
C ALA A 231 -9.05 -12.75 5.03
N MET A 232 -9.53 -12.07 6.08
CA MET A 232 -8.76 -11.77 7.28
C MET A 232 -9.02 -12.74 8.45
N MET A 233 -10.03 -13.60 8.37
CA MET A 233 -10.45 -14.46 9.49
C MET A 233 -9.35 -15.45 9.93
N GLY A 234 -8.50 -15.89 9.01
CA GLY A 234 -7.40 -16.82 9.31
C GLY A 234 -6.22 -16.22 10.07
N ARG A 235 -6.27 -14.93 10.44
CA ARG A 235 -5.14 -14.19 11.04
C ARG A 235 -5.35 -13.73 12.47
N THR A 236 -6.48 -14.03 13.12
CA THR A 236 -6.69 -13.76 14.56
C THR A 236 -6.35 -12.32 14.98
N GLY A 237 -6.71 -11.33 14.15
CA GLY A 237 -6.46 -9.91 14.46
C GLY A 237 -5.02 -9.42 14.24
N LYS A 238 -4.11 -10.22 13.65
CA LYS A 238 -2.78 -9.74 13.25
C LYS A 238 -2.88 -8.54 12.29
N GLY A 239 -2.00 -7.57 12.46
CA GLY A 239 -2.00 -6.33 11.70
C GLY A 239 -3.10 -5.33 12.12
N SER A 240 -3.70 -5.49 13.30
CA SER A 240 -4.80 -4.64 13.76
C SER A 240 -4.41 -3.59 14.78
N SER A 241 -3.53 -3.89 15.72
CA SER A 241 -3.30 -3.07 16.91
C SER A 241 -1.83 -2.76 17.08
N TYR A 242 -1.56 -1.57 17.62
CA TYR A 242 -0.22 -1.06 17.78
C TYR A 242 0.56 -1.83 18.85
N THR A 243 1.83 -2.06 18.57
CA THR A 243 2.85 -2.51 19.50
C THR A 243 3.85 -1.36 19.67
N PRO A 244 4.15 -0.92 20.91
CA PRO A 244 5.14 0.13 21.17
C PRO A 244 6.44 -0.10 20.39
N ALA A 245 6.84 0.90 19.61
CA ALA A 245 7.95 0.80 18.68
C ALA A 245 8.68 2.14 18.49
N LYS A 246 9.97 2.03 18.18
CA LYS A 246 10.85 3.12 17.77
C LYS A 246 10.46 3.58 16.36
N SER A 247 10.33 4.89 16.17
CA SER A 247 10.08 5.47 14.84
C SER A 247 11.38 5.56 14.03
N PRO A 248 11.48 4.92 12.86
CA PRO A 248 12.65 5.06 12.00
C PRO A 248 12.75 6.47 11.40
N PRO A 249 13.96 7.03 11.21
CA PRO A 249 14.14 8.30 10.51
C PRO A 249 13.84 8.19 9.00
N GLU A 250 14.08 7.03 8.39
CA GLU A 250 13.79 6.78 6.97
C GLU A 250 12.81 5.61 6.80
N PRO A 251 11.88 5.69 5.83
CA PRO A 251 10.97 4.57 5.57
C PRO A 251 11.77 3.35 5.11
N LEU A 252 11.39 2.16 5.60
CA LEU A 252 11.94 0.90 5.12
C LEU A 252 11.47 0.65 3.68
N GLU A 253 12.17 -0.19 2.92
CA GLU A 253 11.74 -0.61 1.59
C GLU A 253 11.45 -2.11 1.56
N ILE A 254 10.30 -2.49 1.01
CA ILE A 254 9.89 -3.90 0.92
C ILE A 254 9.43 -4.25 -0.49
N TRP A 255 10.04 -5.28 -1.07
CA TRP A 255 9.62 -5.87 -2.32
C TRP A 255 8.61 -6.96 -2.03
N ALA A 256 7.34 -6.70 -2.32
CA ALA A 256 6.23 -7.55 -1.91
C ALA A 256 5.01 -7.35 -2.81
N TYR A 257 3.97 -8.17 -2.63
CA TYR A 257 2.67 -7.96 -3.27
C TYR A 257 1.55 -8.53 -2.39
N GLU A 258 0.32 -8.05 -2.61
CA GLU A 258 -0.81 -8.30 -1.70
C GLU A 258 -1.11 -9.79 -1.54
N ALA A 259 -1.11 -10.54 -2.64
CA ALA A 259 -1.59 -11.92 -2.66
C ALA A 259 -0.62 -12.97 -2.07
N SER A 260 0.64 -12.59 -1.76
CA SER A 260 1.60 -13.53 -1.15
C SER A 260 1.37 -13.66 0.37
N PRO A 261 1.19 -14.89 0.90
CA PRO A 261 1.05 -15.12 2.35
C PRO A 261 2.33 -14.77 3.12
N PHE A 262 3.51 -15.00 2.52
CA PHE A 262 4.79 -14.62 3.10
C PHE A 262 4.95 -13.10 3.20
N CYS A 263 4.48 -12.36 2.20
CA CYS A 263 4.47 -10.90 2.26
C CYS A 263 3.46 -10.38 3.29
N LYS A 264 2.33 -11.08 3.45
CA LYS A 264 1.28 -10.70 4.40
C LYS A 264 1.78 -10.70 5.85
N VAL A 265 2.50 -11.73 6.28
CA VAL A 265 3.01 -11.79 7.67
C VAL A 265 4.03 -10.68 7.97
N VAL A 266 4.80 -10.26 6.97
CA VAL A 266 5.71 -9.11 7.11
C VAL A 266 4.93 -7.80 7.18
N ARG A 267 3.94 -7.58 6.30
CA ARG A 267 3.07 -6.40 6.35
C ARG A 267 2.33 -6.27 7.68
N GLU A 268 1.83 -7.37 8.23
CA GLU A 268 1.22 -7.39 9.57
C GLU A 268 2.18 -6.83 10.62
N THR A 269 3.45 -7.23 10.58
CA THR A 269 4.48 -6.76 11.53
C THR A 269 4.84 -5.29 11.30
N LEU A 270 5.03 -4.87 10.04
CA LEU A 270 5.24 -3.46 9.69
C LEU A 270 4.08 -2.58 10.19
N VAL A 271 2.85 -3.09 10.09
CA VAL A 271 1.66 -2.37 10.55
C VAL A 271 1.58 -2.31 12.07
N GLU A 272 1.77 -3.43 12.76
CA GLU A 272 1.73 -3.49 14.23
C GLU A 272 2.79 -2.58 14.87
N LEU A 273 3.98 -2.48 14.28
CA LEU A 273 5.07 -1.62 14.73
C LEU A 273 4.98 -0.18 14.22
N GLU A 274 3.92 0.16 13.47
CA GLU A 274 3.70 1.48 12.88
C GLU A 274 4.88 2.00 12.03
N LEU A 275 5.52 1.11 11.25
CA LEU A 275 6.71 1.42 10.46
C LEU A 275 6.37 1.90 9.04
N PRO A 276 6.66 3.16 8.69
CA PRO A 276 6.51 3.66 7.32
C PRO A 276 7.39 2.86 6.37
N HIS A 277 6.84 2.49 5.21
CA HIS A 277 7.58 1.70 4.24
C HIS A 277 7.17 1.97 2.80
N ILE A 278 8.16 1.96 1.90
CA ILE A 278 7.94 1.93 0.46
C ILE A 278 7.69 0.49 0.06
N LEU A 279 6.50 0.19 -0.46
CA LEU A 279 6.22 -1.08 -1.13
C LEU A 279 6.68 -0.99 -2.59
N ARG A 280 7.64 -1.82 -2.98
CA ARG A 280 7.93 -2.16 -4.38
C ARG A 280 7.06 -3.32 -4.82
N SER A 281 5.96 -3.03 -5.51
CA SER A 281 5.00 -4.07 -5.89
C SER A 281 5.61 -5.10 -6.84
N CYS A 282 5.60 -6.38 -6.48
CA CYS A 282 6.20 -7.46 -7.26
C CYS A 282 5.17 -8.52 -7.66
N ALA A 283 3.94 -8.11 -7.98
CA ALA A 283 2.92 -9.02 -8.51
C ALA A 283 3.43 -9.75 -9.77
N ARG A 284 2.83 -10.90 -10.09
CA ARG A 284 3.23 -11.72 -11.24
C ARG A 284 3.08 -10.92 -12.54
N GLY A 285 4.11 -10.95 -13.38
CA GLY A 285 4.25 -10.13 -14.60
C GLY A 285 4.87 -8.75 -14.40
N SER A 286 5.14 -8.34 -13.15
CA SER A 286 5.81 -7.08 -12.87
C SER A 286 7.25 -7.07 -13.41
N PRO A 287 7.69 -6.00 -14.12
CA PRO A 287 9.09 -5.83 -14.51
C PRO A 287 10.02 -5.69 -13.29
N LYS A 288 9.51 -5.32 -12.11
CA LYS A 288 10.29 -5.21 -10.87
C LYS A 288 10.87 -6.55 -10.40
N ARG A 289 10.30 -7.69 -10.84
CA ARG A 289 10.90 -9.00 -10.58
C ARG A 289 12.27 -9.16 -11.25
N GLN A 290 12.41 -8.67 -12.48
CA GLN A 290 13.70 -8.64 -13.18
C GLN A 290 14.66 -7.66 -12.49
N ILE A 291 14.18 -6.49 -12.07
CA ILE A 291 15.02 -5.48 -11.39
C ILE A 291 15.61 -6.04 -10.10
N LEU A 292 14.79 -6.68 -9.26
CA LEU A 292 15.27 -7.33 -8.04
C LEU A 292 16.25 -8.46 -8.38
N TYR A 293 15.93 -9.30 -9.37
CA TYR A 293 16.81 -10.36 -9.82
C TYR A 293 18.19 -9.85 -10.28
N GLU A 294 18.24 -8.75 -11.04
CA GLU A 294 19.50 -8.12 -11.47
C GLU A 294 20.27 -7.52 -10.28
N LYS A 295 19.55 -7.00 -9.28
CA LYS A 295 20.15 -6.39 -8.09
C LYS A 295 20.80 -7.41 -7.17
N VAL A 296 20.17 -8.57 -6.94
CA VAL A 296 20.58 -9.52 -5.89
C VAL A 296 20.89 -10.93 -6.40
N GLY A 297 20.77 -11.17 -7.71
CA GLY A 297 21.01 -12.47 -8.36
C GLY A 297 19.91 -13.52 -8.11
N HIS A 298 18.86 -13.16 -7.39
CA HIS A 298 17.76 -14.04 -7.00
C HIS A 298 16.44 -13.27 -6.96
N PHE A 299 15.32 -13.94 -7.19
CA PHE A 299 14.00 -13.34 -6.98
C PHE A 299 13.18 -14.20 -6.03
N GLN A 300 12.82 -13.59 -4.91
CA GLN A 300 11.86 -14.08 -3.94
C GLN A 300 11.15 -12.87 -3.32
N ALA A 301 9.91 -13.05 -2.86
CA ALA A 301 9.17 -12.02 -2.14
C ALA A 301 8.57 -12.63 -0.87
N PRO A 302 8.71 -11.98 0.31
CA PRO A 302 9.23 -10.62 0.49
C PRO A 302 10.77 -10.53 0.46
N TYR A 303 11.28 -9.35 0.09
CA TYR A 303 12.66 -8.90 0.32
C TYR A 303 12.61 -7.55 1.03
N LEU A 304 13.35 -7.43 2.14
CA LEU A 304 13.43 -6.22 2.97
C LEU A 304 14.75 -5.50 2.69
N GLU A 305 14.68 -4.17 2.61
CA GLU A 305 15.83 -3.26 2.68
C GLU A 305 15.55 -2.24 3.79
N ASP A 306 16.42 -2.20 4.80
CA ASP A 306 16.32 -1.27 5.91
C ASP A 306 17.46 -0.24 5.84
N PRO A 307 17.19 0.99 5.37
CA PRO A 307 18.22 2.03 5.27
C PRO A 307 18.73 2.47 6.64
N ASN A 308 17.95 2.28 7.70
CA ASN A 308 18.29 2.74 9.05
C ASN A 308 19.36 1.86 9.71
N THR A 309 19.53 0.62 9.27
CA THR A 309 20.54 -0.32 9.78
C THR A 309 21.51 -0.84 8.71
N GLY A 310 21.18 -0.64 7.43
CA GLY A 310 21.89 -1.20 6.28
C GLY A 310 21.56 -2.66 5.98
N ILE A 311 20.65 -3.29 6.73
CA ILE A 311 20.27 -4.69 6.51
C ILE A 311 19.44 -4.84 5.23
N GLN A 312 19.76 -5.87 4.46
CA GLN A 312 18.93 -6.34 3.36
C GLN A 312 18.80 -7.87 3.45
N MET A 313 17.58 -8.40 3.30
CA MET A 313 17.34 -9.82 3.55
C MET A 313 16.07 -10.38 2.91
N PHE A 314 16.09 -11.69 2.69
CA PHE A 314 14.93 -12.51 2.36
C PHE A 314 14.36 -13.19 3.61
N GLU A 315 13.50 -14.20 3.40
CA GLU A 315 12.85 -15.03 4.41
C GLU A 315 11.88 -14.26 5.32
N SER A 316 10.58 -14.44 5.10
CA SER A 316 9.56 -13.67 5.80
C SER A 316 9.58 -13.87 7.32
N ALA A 317 9.96 -15.06 7.79
CA ALA A 317 10.04 -15.35 9.23
C ALA A 317 11.17 -14.55 9.87
N ASP A 318 12.37 -14.62 9.28
CA ASP A 318 13.55 -13.89 9.73
C ASP A 318 13.35 -12.38 9.61
N ILE A 319 12.66 -11.89 8.56
CA ILE A 319 12.28 -10.48 8.44
C ILE A 319 11.39 -10.05 9.62
N VAL A 320 10.39 -10.85 9.98
CA VAL A 320 9.50 -10.53 11.11
C VAL A 320 10.28 -10.49 12.43
N GLU A 321 11.20 -11.43 12.64
CA GLU A 321 12.04 -11.49 13.83
C GLU A 321 12.99 -10.30 13.91
N TYR A 322 13.64 -9.96 12.79
CA TYR A 322 14.48 -8.78 12.65
C TYR A 322 13.72 -7.48 12.97
N LEU A 323 12.55 -7.27 12.37
CA LEU A 323 11.76 -6.06 12.59
C LEU A 323 11.38 -5.92 14.06
N LYS A 324 10.94 -7.02 14.70
CA LYS A 324 10.59 -7.01 16.12
C LYS A 324 11.78 -6.73 17.01
N ALA A 325 12.91 -7.38 16.78
CA ALA A 325 14.12 -7.19 17.57
C ALA A 325 14.69 -5.75 17.43
N THR A 326 14.57 -5.17 16.23
CA THR A 326 15.15 -3.86 15.91
C THR A 326 14.26 -2.70 16.35
N TYR A 327 12.94 -2.81 16.17
CA TYR A 327 12.02 -1.67 16.29
C TYR A 327 11.11 -1.70 17.51
N THR A 328 10.84 -2.85 18.14
CA THR A 328 10.00 -2.87 19.35
C THR A 328 10.67 -2.08 20.50
N LEU A 329 9.86 -1.41 21.32
CA LEU A 329 10.28 -0.70 22.54
C LEU A 329 10.24 -1.58 23.79
#